data_AF-A0A0F9LNC5-F1
#
_entry.id   AF-A0A0F9LNC5-F1
#
_cell.length_a   1.000
_cell.length_b   1.000
_cell.length_c   1.000
_cell.angle_alpha   90.00
_cell.angle_beta   90.00
_cell.angle_gamma   90.00
#
_symmetry.space_group_name_H-M   'P 1'
#
loop_
_entity.id
_entity.type
_entity.pdbx_description
1 polymer ?
#
loop_
_entity_poly.entity_id
_entity_poly.type
_entity_poly.pdbx_seq_one_letter_code
_entity_poly.pdbx_strand_id
1 'polypeptide(L)'
;MKAETKYKILLHNHFFELGYNKTHYVKWVIAIMGFTSREVNYTAAGLGIYAIGCYLLGRWYMLTGLKEIEAEIGNRFNKFTKDMRKKFKLSEKFV
;
A
#
# COMPACT_ATOMS: atom_id res chain seq x y z
N MET A 1 14.08 -22.33 9.64
CA MET A 1 13.24 -21.82 8.54
C MET A 1 14.12 -21.48 7.34
N LYS A 2 13.83 -22.05 6.16
CA LYS A 2 14.55 -21.75 4.90
C LYS A 2 14.33 -20.28 4.51
N ALA A 3 15.31 -19.67 3.84
CA ALA A 3 15.27 -18.26 3.43
C ALA A 3 14.04 -17.91 2.57
N GLU A 4 13.61 -18.85 1.72
CA GLU A 4 12.41 -18.71 0.89
C GLU A 4 11.13 -18.53 1.70
N THR A 5 11.01 -19.20 2.84
CA THR A 5 9.84 -19.08 3.73
C THR A 5 9.80 -17.69 4.38
N LYS A 6 10.96 -17.17 4.80
CA LYS A 6 11.07 -15.82 5.37
C LYS A 6 10.68 -14.75 4.34
N TYR A 7 11.14 -14.90 3.09
CA TYR A 7 10.79 -13.99 2.00
C TYR A 7 9.29 -13.99 1.71
N LYS A 8 8.66 -15.17 1.64
CA LYS A 8 7.20 -15.28 1.43
C LYS A 8 6.41 -14.60 2.54
N ILE A 9 6.79 -14.79 3.81
CA ILE A 9 6.13 -14.13 4.95
C ILE A 9 6.24 -12.60 4.83
N LEU A 10 7.43 -12.09 4.52
CA LEU A 10 7.65 -10.65 4.32
C LEU A 10 6.81 -10.11 3.16
N LEU A 11 6.70 -10.87 2.06
CA LEU A 11 5.87 -10.49 0.92
C LEU A 11 4.38 -10.40 1.32
N HIS A 12 3.88 -11.37 2.07
CA HIS A 12 2.51 -11.36 2.57
C HIS A 12 2.24 -10.20 3.54
N ASN A 13 3.18 -9.93 4.45
CA ASN A 13 3.09 -8.77 5.34
C ASN A 13 3.05 -7.47 4.55
N HIS A 14 3.90 -7.35 3.53
CA HIS A 14 3.95 -6.18 2.67
C HIS A 14 2.65 -5.96 1.89
N PHE A 15 2.00 -7.02 1.37
CA PHE A 15 0.66 -6.88 0.79
C PHE A 15 -0.35 -6.32 1.80
N PHE A 16 -0.35 -6.84 3.03
CA PHE A 16 -1.27 -6.39 4.06
C PHE A 16 -1.05 -4.91 4.43
N GLU A 17 0.20 -4.51 4.68
CA GLU A 17 0.53 -3.12 5.02
C GLU A 17 0.14 -2.14 3.92
N LEU A 18 0.35 -2.51 2.66
CA LEU A 18 0.02 -1.66 1.51
C LEU A 18 -1.48 -1.42 1.43
N GLY A 19 -2.29 -2.47 1.55
CA GLY A 19 -3.74 -2.34 1.59
C GLY A 19 -4.23 -1.55 2.80
N TYR A 20 -3.70 -1.86 3.99
CA TYR A 20 -4.04 -1.17 5.24
C TYR A 20 -3.77 0.34 5.16
N ASN A 21 -2.64 0.74 4.56
CA ASN A 21 -2.27 2.15 4.44
C ASN A 21 -3.26 2.91 3.53
N LYS A 22 -3.75 2.25 2.47
CA LYS A 22 -4.76 2.80 1.55
C LYS A 22 -6.14 2.90 2.18
N THR A 23 -6.53 1.94 3.00
CA THR A 23 -7.86 1.87 3.62
C THR A 23 -7.88 2.34 5.06
N HIS A 24 -6.84 3.00 5.55
CA HIS A 24 -6.67 3.31 6.97
C HIS A 24 -7.83 4.11 7.58
N TYR A 25 -8.60 4.87 6.79
CA TYR A 25 -9.79 5.57 7.26
C TYR A 25 -10.96 4.62 7.56
N VAL A 26 -11.08 3.51 6.83
CA VAL A 26 -12.17 2.54 6.99
C VAL A 26 -12.10 1.86 8.36
N LYS A 27 -10.89 1.63 8.91
CA LYS A 27 -10.73 1.07 10.26
C LYS A 27 -11.40 1.95 11.32
N TRP A 28 -11.35 3.26 11.16
CA TRP A 28 -11.93 4.22 12.10
C TRP A 28 -13.45 4.18 12.04
N VAL A 29 -14.02 4.02 10.85
CA VAL A 29 -15.47 3.83 10.67
C VAL A 29 -15.95 2.57 11.38
N ILE A 30 -15.25 1.45 11.19
CA ILE A 30 -15.59 0.17 11.86
C ILE A 30 -15.47 0.30 13.38
N ALA A 31 -14.40 0.95 13.86
CA ALA A 31 -14.20 1.16 15.29
C ALA A 31 -15.30 2.02 15.91
N ILE A 32 -15.67 3.14 15.28
CA ILE A 32 -16.74 4.04 15.75
C ILE A 32 -18.08 3.27 15.80
N MET A 33 -18.41 2.52 14.74
CA MET A 33 -19.63 1.70 14.71
C MET A 33 -19.66 0.69 15.86
N GLY A 34 -18.54 0.00 16.12
CA GLY A 34 -18.44 -0.96 17.21
C GLY A 34 -18.55 -0.34 18.61
N PHE A 35 -17.98 0.86 18.81
CA PHE A 35 -18.16 1.61 20.04
C PHE A 35 -19.61 2.04 20.26
N THR A 36 -20.32 2.41 19.18
CA THR A 36 -21.73 2.82 19.27
C THR A 36 -22.70 1.67 19.51
N SER A 37 -22.47 0.50 18.90
CA SER A 37 -23.37 -0.65 19.05
C SER A 37 -23.11 -1.45 20.32
N ARG A 38 -21.91 -1.34 20.92
CA ARG A 38 -21.42 -2.20 22.03
C ARG A 38 -21.38 -3.69 21.70
N GLU A 39 -21.56 -4.06 20.43
CA GLU A 39 -21.58 -5.44 20.00
C GLU A 39 -20.19 -5.88 19.52
N VAL A 40 -19.45 -6.50 20.45
CA VAL A 40 -18.07 -6.94 20.23
C VAL A 40 -17.96 -7.96 19.09
N ASN A 41 -18.93 -8.88 18.99
CA ASN A 41 -18.89 -9.96 17.98
C ASN A 41 -18.98 -9.44 16.55
N TYR A 42 -19.91 -8.51 16.28
CA TYR A 42 -20.05 -7.91 14.96
C TYR A 42 -18.85 -7.02 14.61
N THR A 43 -18.32 -6.30 15.59
CA THR A 43 -17.11 -5.49 15.42
C THR A 43 -15.90 -6.36 15.08
N ALA A 44 -15.72 -7.49 15.79
CA ALA A 44 -14.64 -8.44 15.51
C ALA A 44 -14.79 -9.09 14.13
N ALA A 45 -16.00 -9.48 13.72
CA ALA A 45 -16.28 -10.00 12.39
C ALA A 45 -15.96 -8.94 11.30
N GLY A 46 -16.37 -7.69 11.51
CA GLY A 46 -16.07 -6.56 10.63
C GLY A 46 -14.57 -6.31 10.48
N LEU A 47 -13.81 -6.38 11.58
CA LEU A 47 -12.34 -6.28 11.55
C LEU A 47 -11.71 -7.46 10.80
N GLY A 48 -12.25 -8.67 10.94
CA GLY A 48 -11.79 -9.85 10.20
C GLY A 48 -11.98 -9.69 8.69
N ILE A 49 -13.17 -9.26 8.25
CA ILE A 49 -13.46 -8.98 6.84
C ILE A 49 -12.55 -7.86 6.32
N TYR A 50 -12.36 -6.81 7.13
CA TYR A 50 -11.46 -5.70 6.80
C TYR A 50 -10.01 -6.16 6.62
N ALA A 51 -9.51 -7.03 7.50
CA ALA A 51 -8.15 -7.58 7.39
C ALA A 51 -7.95 -8.36 6.08
N ILE A 52 -8.90 -9.22 5.72
CA ILE A 52 -8.89 -9.95 4.44
C ILE A 52 -8.95 -8.97 3.26
N GLY A 53 -9.81 -7.95 3.35
CA GLY A 53 -9.94 -6.90 2.35
C GLY A 53 -8.64 -6.14 2.11
N CYS A 54 -7.92 -5.77 3.19
CA CYS A 54 -6.62 -5.09 3.11
C CYS A 54 -5.60 -5.97 2.37
N TYR A 55 -5.53 -7.25 2.72
CA TYR A 55 -4.61 -8.18 2.06
C TYR A 55 -4.90 -8.31 0.56
N LEU A 56 -6.17 -8.47 0.17
CA LEU A 56 -6.56 -8.58 -1.24
C LEU A 56 -6.31 -7.29 -2.02
N LEU A 57 -6.63 -6.14 -1.43
CA LEU A 57 -6.38 -4.83 -2.04
C LEU A 57 -4.90 -4.57 -2.26
N GLY A 58 -4.06 -4.82 -1.26
CA GLY A 58 -2.61 -4.63 -1.40
C GLY A 58 -1.99 -5.57 -2.42
N ARG A 59 -2.47 -6.82 -2.50
CA ARG A 59 -2.08 -7.75 -3.57
C ARG A 59 -2.48 -7.24 -4.95
N TRP A 60 -3.72 -6.78 -5.12
CA TRP A 60 -4.21 -6.22 -6.38
C TRP A 60 -3.42 -4.96 -6.78
N TYR A 61 -3.09 -4.10 -5.81
CA TYR A 61 -2.33 -2.87 -6.03
C TYR A 61 -0.90 -3.14 -6.52
N MET A 62 -0.26 -4.23 -6.06
CA MET A 62 1.04 -4.64 -6.59
C MET A 62 0.92 -5.29 -7.97
N LEU A 63 -0.08 -6.14 -8.20
CA LEU A 63 -0.23 -6.83 -9.49
C LEU A 63 -0.58 -5.88 -10.65
N THR A 64 -1.20 -4.74 -10.34
CA THR A 64 -1.59 -3.73 -11.34
C THR A 64 -0.51 -2.69 -11.64
N GLY A 65 0.65 -2.74 -10.96
CA GLY A 65 1.72 -1.75 -11.15
C GLY A 65 1.38 -0.35 -10.61
N LEU A 66 0.26 -0.18 -9.90
CA LEU A 66 -0.18 1.12 -9.36
C LEU A 66 0.84 1.74 -8.41
N LYS A 67 1.67 0.91 -7.76
CA LYS A 67 2.78 1.37 -6.91
C LYS A 67 3.81 2.19 -7.68
N GLU A 68 4.13 1.80 -8.92
CA GLU A 68 5.09 2.52 -9.76
C GLU A 68 4.51 3.85 -10.24
N ILE A 69 3.22 3.84 -10.58
CA ILE A 69 2.48 5.05 -10.95
C ILE A 69 2.45 6.04 -9.78
N GLU A 70 2.22 5.57 -8.56
CA GLU A 70 2.22 6.41 -7.37
C GLU A 70 3.60 7.03 -7.09
N ALA A 71 4.67 6.25 -7.24
CA ALA A 71 6.03 6.78 -7.16
C ALA A 71 6.29 7.84 -8.25
N GLU A 72 5.80 7.63 -9.47
CA GLU A 72 5.91 8.61 -10.56
C GLU A 72 5.12 9.89 -10.27
N ILE A 73 3.91 9.79 -9.72
CA ILE A 73 3.11 10.93 -9.28
C ILE A 73 3.88 11.75 -8.23
N GLY A 74 4.44 11.08 -7.22
CA GLY A 74 5.28 11.76 -6.22
C GLY A 74 6.50 12.44 -6.84
N ASN A 75 7.14 11.77 -7.81
CA ASN A 75 8.30 12.29 -8.53
C ASN A 75 8.00 13.51 -9.41
N ARG A 76 6.75 13.71 -9.86
CA ARG A 76 6.38 14.93 -10.61
C ARG A 76 6.56 16.20 -9.79
N PHE A 77 6.38 16.12 -8.49
CA PHE A 77 6.52 17.25 -7.57
C PHE A 77 7.92 17.35 -6.96
N ASN A 78 8.78 16.35 -7.20
CA ASN A 78 10.14 16.33 -6.66
C ASN A 78 11.11 17.11 -7.58
N LYS A 79 11.63 18.22 -7.05
CA LYS A 79 12.61 19.07 -7.74
C LYS A 79 13.89 18.31 -8.10
N PHE A 80 14.37 17.43 -7.21
CA PHE A 80 15.56 16.62 -7.46
C PHE A 80 15.36 15.69 -8.67
N THR A 81 14.23 14.99 -8.73
CA THR A 81 13.94 14.07 -9.84
C THR A 81 13.81 14.83 -11.17
N LYS A 82 13.24 16.05 -11.13
CA LYS A 82 13.16 16.95 -12.29
C LYS A 82 14.54 17.39 -12.77
N ASP A 83 15.43 17.75 -11.85
CA ASP A 83 16.79 18.21 -12.17
C ASP A 83 17.66 17.07 -12.71
N MET A 84 17.52 15.86 -12.15
CA MET A 84 18.19 14.66 -12.66
C MET A 84 17.70 14.28 -14.07
N ARG A 85 16.39 14.31 -14.33
CA ARG A 85 15.84 14.07 -15.68
C ARG A 85 16.35 15.06 -16.72
N LYS A 86 16.51 16.33 -16.35
CA LYS A 86 17.12 17.34 -17.24
C LYS A 86 18.58 17.03 -17.54
N LYS A 87 19.38 16.65 -16.54
CA LYS A 87 20.79 16.28 -16.74
C LYS A 87 20.96 15.08 -17.66
N PHE A 88 20.16 14.02 -17.48
CA PHE A 88 20.24 12.83 -18.35
C PHE A 88 19.76 13.11 -19.79
N LYS A 89 18.70 13.89 -19.98
CA LYS A 89 18.28 14.32 -21.33
C LYS A 89 19.32 15.20 -22.04
N LEU A 90 20.10 15.96 -21.27
CA LEU A 90 21.22 16.73 -21.80
C LEU A 90 22.38 15.81 -22.19
N SER A 91 22.74 14.81 -21.37
CA SER A 91 23.83 13.89 -21.70
C SER A 91 23.57 13.04 -22.94
N GLU A 92 22.33 12.63 -23.20
CA GLU A 92 21.96 11.89 -24.44
C GLU A 92 22.04 12.76 -25.71
N LYS A 93 22.03 14.10 -25.59
CA LYS A 93 22.21 15.00 -26.74
C LYS A 93 23.67 15.29 -27.07
N PHE A 94 24.60 14.92 -26.20
CA PHE A 94 26.03 15.13 -26.36
C PHE A 94 26.80 13.82 -26.66
N VAL A 95 26.07 12.73 -26.93
CA VAL A 95 26.56 11.48 -27.52
C VAL A 95 25.99 11.37 -28.93
#